data_AF-A0A3M6VPV7-F1
#
_entry.id   AF-A0A3M6VPV7-F1
#
_cell.length_a   1.000
_cell.length_b   1.000
_cell.length_c   1.000
_cell.angle_alpha   90.00
_cell.angle_beta   90.00
_cell.angle_gamma   90.00
#
_symmetry.space_group_name_H-M   'P 1'
#
loop_
_entity.id
_entity.type
_entity.pdbx_description
1 polymer ?
#
loop_
_entity_poly.entity_id
_entity_poly.type
_entity_poly.pdbx_seq_one_letter_code
_entity_poly.pdbx_strand_id
1 'polypeptide(L)'
;MVTHKTVNYSSPVSSTCRPTYAMSKNRRDQKLSYLALFPSVDTPLRDIVLYLHGIGDHSRRYFDLYERLCNSNFSVLAYDMLSHGMSDLDVHGLRAHSAKFQYFIDDTNEFITMATMQLYEQLGITYSTNEPKLIISGMSYGTLVSLHTILSGKHDFSGVVLVAPALLAENDNHVKSASVLCLAVK
;
A
#
# COMPACT_ATOMS: atom_id res chain seq x y z
N MET A 1 -11.23 12.02 -14.26
CA MET A 1 -10.21 12.41 -15.25
C MET A 1 -8.85 12.36 -14.56
N VAL A 2 -8.18 11.22 -14.61
CA VAL A 2 -6.85 11.04 -14.00
C VAL A 2 -5.83 11.66 -14.94
N THR A 3 -5.01 12.57 -14.44
CA THR A 3 -3.94 13.20 -15.23
C THR A 3 -2.65 12.42 -14.97
N HIS A 4 -2.21 11.64 -15.94
CA HIS A 4 -0.90 11.00 -15.89
C HIS A 4 0.18 12.07 -16.13
N LYS A 5 0.94 12.41 -15.09
CA LYS A 5 2.20 13.14 -15.23
C LYS A 5 3.34 12.17 -14.97
N THR A 6 3.99 11.73 -16.03
CA THR A 6 5.28 11.03 -15.97
C THR A 6 6.36 12.04 -15.57
N VAL A 7 6.92 11.89 -14.37
CA VAL A 7 8.13 12.62 -13.95
C VAL A 7 9.30 11.66 -14.12
N ASN A 8 10.19 11.96 -15.07
CA ASN A 8 11.40 11.18 -15.31
C ASN A 8 12.48 11.55 -14.30
N TYR A 9 12.79 10.64 -13.37
CA TYR A 9 14.03 10.67 -12.61
C TYR A 9 14.98 9.64 -13.24
N SER A 10 16.05 10.12 -13.85
CA SER A 10 17.08 9.30 -14.47
C SER A 10 17.97 8.65 -13.40
N SER A 11 17.72 7.39 -13.12
CA SER A 11 18.70 6.42 -12.61
C SER A 11 18.70 5.23 -13.57
N PRO A 12 19.85 4.59 -13.86
CA PRO A 12 19.92 3.51 -14.84
C PRO A 12 19.38 2.23 -14.20
N VAL A 13 18.06 2.06 -14.23
CA VAL A 13 17.44 0.90 -13.61
C VAL A 13 17.33 -0.22 -14.64
N SER A 14 18.20 -1.21 -14.48
CA SER A 14 18.11 -2.54 -15.10
C SER A 14 16.94 -3.33 -14.46
N SER A 15 15.72 -2.80 -14.45
CA SER A 15 14.57 -3.53 -13.93
C SER A 15 13.51 -3.70 -15.01
N THR A 16 13.03 -4.94 -15.14
CA THR A 16 11.83 -5.31 -15.91
C THR A 16 10.55 -4.70 -15.31
N CYS A 17 10.68 -3.98 -14.19
CA CYS A 17 9.63 -3.37 -13.40
C CYS A 17 9.37 -1.94 -13.83
N ARG A 18 8.11 -1.61 -14.09
CA ARG A 18 7.72 -0.26 -14.51
C ARG A 18 7.05 0.47 -13.35
N PRO A 19 7.71 1.46 -12.72
CA PRO A 19 7.08 2.25 -11.67
C PRO A 19 6.09 3.25 -12.28
N THR A 20 4.89 3.29 -11.71
CA THR A 20 3.87 4.30 -11.95
C THR A 20 3.73 5.15 -10.70
N TYR A 21 3.68 6.47 -10.85
CA TYR A 21 3.38 7.41 -9.77
C TYR A 21 2.14 8.20 -10.14
N ALA A 22 1.20 8.32 -9.22
CA ALA A 22 -0.06 9.00 -9.49
C ALA A 22 -0.75 9.47 -8.20
N MET A 23 -1.90 10.11 -8.39
CA MET A 23 -2.79 10.55 -7.33
C MET A 23 -4.15 9.89 -7.53
N SER A 24 -4.73 9.36 -6.45
CA SER A 24 -6.14 9.00 -6.39
C SER A 24 -6.92 10.03 -5.58
N LYS A 25 -8.24 9.97 -5.63
CA LYS A 25 -9.12 10.74 -4.74
C LYS A 25 -9.90 9.77 -3.88
N ASN A 26 -9.93 9.98 -2.56
CA ASN A 26 -10.81 9.24 -1.67
C ASN A 26 -12.25 9.79 -1.74
N ARG A 27 -13.20 9.13 -1.07
CA ARG A 27 -14.61 9.59 -0.97
C ARG A 27 -14.80 10.99 -0.39
N ARG A 28 -13.78 11.58 0.24
CA ARG A 28 -13.81 12.91 0.84
C ARG A 28 -13.17 13.97 -0.07
N ASP A 29 -12.93 13.62 -1.34
CA ASP A 29 -12.28 14.44 -2.37
C ASP A 29 -10.82 14.83 -2.07
N GLN A 30 -10.18 14.14 -1.12
CA GLN A 30 -8.78 14.35 -0.76
C GLN A 30 -7.88 13.54 -1.69
N LYS A 31 -6.79 14.16 -2.14
CA LYS A 31 -5.79 13.52 -3.01
C LYS A 31 -4.87 12.63 -2.19
N LEU A 32 -4.73 11.39 -2.64
CA LEU A 32 -3.81 10.42 -2.04
C LEU A 32 -2.73 10.06 -3.06
N SER A 33 -1.46 10.29 -2.71
CA SER A 33 -0.34 9.94 -3.58
C SER A 33 -0.06 8.46 -3.50
N TYR A 34 0.15 7.81 -4.64
CA TYR A 34 0.49 6.41 -4.68
C TYR A 34 1.56 6.11 -5.73
N LEU A 35 2.16 4.93 -5.58
CA LEU A 35 3.02 4.31 -6.56
C LEU A 35 2.61 2.86 -6.77
N ALA A 36 2.86 2.37 -7.97
CA ALA A 36 2.67 0.97 -8.32
C ALA A 36 3.86 0.47 -9.14
N LEU A 37 4.31 -0.75 -8.87
CA LEU A 37 5.31 -1.43 -9.68
C LEU A 37 4.70 -2.70 -10.23
N PHE A 38 4.75 -2.85 -11.55
CA PHE A 38 4.24 -4.03 -12.23
C PHE A 38 5.39 -4.73 -12.95
N PRO A 39 5.45 -6.07 -12.87
CA PRO A 39 6.40 -6.85 -13.66
C PRO A 39 6.06 -6.75 -15.16
N SER A 40 6.94 -7.25 -16.03
CA SER A 40 6.69 -7.24 -17.47
C SER A 40 5.43 -8.04 -17.81
N VAL A 41 4.73 -7.64 -18.88
CA VAL A 41 3.55 -8.38 -19.40
C VAL A 41 3.90 -9.82 -19.82
N ASP A 42 5.16 -10.08 -20.13
CA ASP A 42 5.66 -11.40 -20.55
C ASP A 42 6.01 -12.32 -19.36
N THR A 43 5.97 -11.82 -18.13
CA THR A 43 6.29 -12.59 -16.92
C THR A 43 5.01 -12.99 -16.18
N PRO A 44 4.86 -14.28 -15.78
CA PRO A 44 3.72 -14.70 -14.98
C PRO A 44 3.67 -13.95 -13.65
N LEU A 45 2.61 -13.17 -13.45
CA LEU A 45 2.35 -12.49 -12.18
C LEU A 45 2.06 -13.52 -11.09
N ARG A 46 2.77 -13.43 -9.97
CA ARG A 46 2.52 -14.29 -8.80
C ARG A 46 1.31 -13.80 -8.03
N ASP A 47 1.48 -12.67 -7.34
CA ASP A 47 0.47 -12.06 -6.47
C ASP A 47 0.69 -10.55 -6.40
N ILE A 48 -0.22 -9.85 -5.74
CA ILE A 48 -0.20 -8.41 -5.55
C ILE A 48 0.09 -8.10 -4.08
N VAL A 49 1.18 -7.37 -3.83
CA VAL A 49 1.56 -6.90 -2.49
C VAL A 49 1.10 -5.45 -2.30
N LEU A 50 0.16 -5.22 -1.40
CA LEU A 50 -0.11 -3.90 -0.85
C LEU A 50 0.85 -3.62 0.30
N TYR A 51 1.62 -2.55 0.25
CA TYR A 51 2.49 -2.12 1.34
C TYR A 51 2.00 -0.81 2.00
N LEU A 52 1.81 -0.83 3.33
CA LEU A 52 1.42 0.31 4.15
C LEU A 52 2.57 0.76 5.06
N HIS A 53 3.01 2.01 4.90
CA HIS A 53 4.10 2.59 5.67
C HIS A 53 3.72 2.87 7.15
N GLY A 54 4.71 3.19 7.99
CA GLY A 54 4.49 3.57 9.39
C GLY A 54 4.04 5.01 9.59
N ILE A 55 3.73 5.39 10.84
CA ILE A 55 3.33 6.76 11.20
C ILE A 55 4.50 7.73 10.98
N GLY A 56 4.20 8.91 10.42
CA GLY A 56 5.22 9.92 10.09
C GLY A 56 6.14 9.56 8.92
N ASP A 57 5.86 8.46 8.21
CA ASP A 57 6.62 8.00 7.04
C ASP A 57 5.88 8.26 5.72
N HIS A 58 6.41 7.74 4.60
CA HIS A 58 5.76 7.77 3.28
C HIS A 58 6.14 6.54 2.42
N SER A 59 5.29 6.23 1.44
CA SER A 59 5.40 5.04 0.58
C SER A 59 6.73 4.93 -0.17
N ARG A 60 7.24 6.05 -0.72
CA ARG A 60 8.47 6.05 -1.55
C ARG A 60 9.74 5.64 -0.80
N ARG A 61 9.76 5.64 0.53
CA ARG A 61 10.96 5.28 1.32
C ARG A 61 11.37 3.81 1.12
N TYR A 62 10.43 2.95 0.74
CA TYR A 62 10.64 1.51 0.61
C TYR A 62 10.79 1.05 -0.85
N PHE A 63 11.16 1.96 -1.76
CA PHE A 63 11.25 1.65 -3.19
C PHE A 63 12.17 0.45 -3.49
N ASP A 64 13.32 0.35 -2.82
CA ASP A 64 14.26 -0.78 -2.98
C ASP A 64 13.62 -2.13 -2.63
N LEU A 65 12.70 -2.17 -1.65
CA LEU A 65 11.93 -3.36 -1.32
C LEU A 65 10.96 -3.69 -2.46
N TYR A 66 10.26 -2.68 -2.97
CA TYR A 66 9.29 -2.85 -4.05
C TYR A 66 9.95 -3.36 -5.33
N GLU A 67 11.15 -2.87 -5.66
CA GLU A 67 11.92 -3.38 -6.80
C GLU A 67 12.32 -4.85 -6.61
N ARG A 68 12.75 -5.25 -5.41
CA ARG A 68 13.09 -6.66 -5.14
C ARG A 68 11.88 -7.59 -5.25
N LEU A 69 10.72 -7.15 -4.75
CA LEU A 69 9.45 -7.87 -4.88
C LEU A 69 9.04 -7.97 -6.35
N CYS A 70 9.11 -6.87 -7.09
CA CYS A 70 8.74 -6.84 -8.49
C CYS A 70 9.67 -7.68 -9.38
N ASN A 71 10.99 -7.66 -9.13
CA ASN A 71 11.94 -8.56 -9.77
C ASN A 71 11.71 -10.05 -9.39
N SER A 72 10.91 -10.31 -8.36
CA SER A 72 10.45 -11.65 -7.97
C SER A 72 9.04 -11.97 -8.49
N ASN A 73 8.57 -11.22 -9.49
CA ASN A 73 7.27 -11.34 -10.17
C ASN A 73 6.04 -11.03 -9.29
N PHE A 74 6.18 -10.17 -8.28
CA PHE A 74 5.05 -9.61 -7.54
C PHE A 74 4.70 -8.22 -8.07
N SER A 75 3.42 -7.92 -8.23
CA SER A 75 2.98 -6.53 -8.38
C SER A 75 3.00 -5.86 -7.01
N VAL A 76 3.44 -4.61 -6.94
CA VAL A 76 3.48 -3.86 -5.68
C VAL A 76 2.62 -2.63 -5.80
N LEU A 77 1.75 -2.43 -4.81
CA LEU A 77 0.92 -1.25 -4.63
C LEU A 77 1.33 -0.59 -3.31
N ALA A 78 1.60 0.71 -3.31
CA ALA A 78 1.87 1.44 -2.09
C ALA A 78 1.33 2.86 -2.21
N TYR A 79 0.84 3.43 -1.12
CA TYR A 79 0.36 4.80 -1.13
C TYR A 79 0.70 5.53 0.16
N ASP A 80 0.77 6.84 0.07
CA ASP A 80 0.90 7.73 1.22
C ASP A 80 -0.48 7.80 1.90
N MET A 81 -0.58 7.27 3.11
CA MET A 81 -1.83 7.34 3.88
C MET A 81 -2.25 8.79 4.13
N LEU A 82 -3.53 9.01 4.46
CA LEU A 82 -4.07 10.33 4.78
C LEU A 82 -3.15 11.09 5.75
N SER A 83 -2.90 12.37 5.47
CA SER A 83 -1.99 13.23 6.22
C SER A 83 -0.50 12.84 6.25
N HIS A 84 -0.08 11.88 5.42
CA HIS A 84 1.32 11.45 5.30
C HIS A 84 1.88 11.76 3.91
N GLY A 85 3.21 11.78 3.81
CA GLY A 85 3.93 12.02 2.55
C GLY A 85 3.35 13.16 1.69
N MET A 86 3.03 12.83 0.45
CA MET A 86 2.46 13.73 -0.56
C MET A 86 0.92 13.72 -0.58
N SER A 87 0.27 12.97 0.30
CA SER A 87 -1.19 12.96 0.41
C SER A 87 -1.69 14.21 1.14
N ASP A 88 -2.94 14.55 0.83
CA ASP A 88 -3.64 15.65 1.47
C ASP A 88 -3.76 15.44 2.98
N LEU A 89 -3.92 16.55 3.68
CA LEU A 89 -4.13 16.58 5.12
C LEU A 89 -5.62 16.41 5.45
N ASP A 90 -5.90 15.70 6.55
CA ASP A 90 -7.21 15.69 7.16
C ASP A 90 -7.49 17.01 7.89
N VAL A 91 -6.54 17.42 8.74
CA VAL A 91 -6.56 18.70 9.45
C VAL A 91 -5.41 19.55 8.95
N HIS A 92 -5.73 20.76 8.48
CA HIS A 92 -4.73 21.68 7.92
C HIS A 92 -3.57 21.92 8.91
N GLY A 93 -2.34 21.75 8.43
CA GLY A 93 -1.11 21.91 9.20
C GLY A 93 -0.70 20.71 10.07
N LEU A 94 -1.55 19.68 10.21
CA LEU A 94 -1.28 18.56 11.11
C LEU A 94 -0.94 17.28 10.34
N ARG A 95 0.35 16.96 10.27
CA ARG A 95 0.87 15.74 9.63
C ARG A 95 0.69 14.52 10.53
N ALA A 96 0.65 13.35 9.89
CA ALA A 96 0.51 12.05 10.56
C ALA A 96 -0.73 11.94 11.48
N HIS A 97 -1.79 12.67 11.15
CA HIS A 97 -2.99 12.77 11.97
C HIS A 97 -4.25 12.54 11.13
N SER A 98 -5.26 11.93 11.75
CA SER A 98 -6.62 11.88 11.24
C SER A 98 -7.58 11.99 12.42
N ALA A 99 -8.66 12.74 12.24
CA ALA A 99 -9.74 12.86 13.20
C ALA A 99 -10.43 11.51 13.47
N LYS A 100 -10.38 10.57 12.51
CA LYS A 100 -10.98 9.24 12.62
C LYS A 100 -10.04 8.17 12.07
N PHE A 101 -9.77 7.15 12.88
CA PHE A 101 -9.00 5.98 12.42
C PHE A 101 -9.65 5.28 11.22
N GLN A 102 -10.99 5.26 11.18
CA GLN A 102 -11.77 4.67 10.09
C GLN A 102 -11.44 5.24 8.71
N TYR A 103 -10.97 6.50 8.63
CA TYR A 103 -10.56 7.10 7.36
C TYR A 103 -9.38 6.37 6.72
N PHE A 104 -8.43 5.86 7.51
CA PHE A 104 -7.33 5.05 6.97
C PHE A 104 -7.85 3.73 6.38
N ILE A 105 -8.82 3.12 7.04
CA ILE A 105 -9.38 1.83 6.63
C ILE A 105 -10.21 1.97 5.36
N ASP A 106 -11.09 2.99 5.31
CA ASP A 106 -11.92 3.26 4.13
C ASP A 106 -11.06 3.65 2.93
N ASP A 107 -10.07 4.53 3.11
CA ASP A 107 -9.16 4.95 2.05
C ASP A 107 -8.31 3.79 1.54
N THR A 108 -7.81 2.92 2.43
CA THR A 108 -7.06 1.73 2.03
C THR A 108 -7.93 0.80 1.19
N ASN A 109 -9.17 0.57 1.61
CA ASN A 109 -10.10 -0.30 0.88
C ASN A 109 -10.43 0.26 -0.51
N GLU A 110 -10.68 1.57 -0.61
CA GLU A 110 -10.92 2.26 -1.89
C GLU A 110 -9.70 2.23 -2.80
N PHE A 111 -8.51 2.43 -2.22
CA PHE A 111 -7.25 2.36 -2.95
C PHE A 111 -7.02 0.97 -3.53
N ILE A 112 -7.23 -0.11 -2.75
CA ILE A 112 -7.14 -1.48 -3.25
C ILE A 112 -8.06 -1.67 -4.45
N THR A 113 -9.36 -1.37 -4.33
CA THR A 113 -10.32 -1.52 -5.43
C THR A 113 -9.87 -0.78 -6.68
N MET A 114 -9.47 0.49 -6.54
CA MET A 114 -9.04 1.29 -7.68
C MET A 114 -7.76 0.73 -8.32
N ALA A 115 -6.76 0.41 -7.52
CA ALA A 115 -5.44 0.04 -8.00
C ALA A 115 -5.41 -1.39 -8.60
N THR A 116 -6.20 -2.33 -8.08
CA THR A 116 -6.32 -3.67 -8.68
C THR A 116 -7.03 -3.64 -10.03
N MET A 117 -8.09 -2.82 -10.17
CA MET A 117 -8.74 -2.62 -11.47
C MET A 117 -7.76 -2.05 -12.50
N GLN A 118 -6.98 -1.03 -12.12
CA GLN A 118 -5.98 -0.45 -13.00
C GLN A 118 -4.89 -1.46 -13.37
N LEU A 119 -4.47 -2.30 -12.43
CA LEU A 119 -3.51 -3.37 -12.68
C LEU A 119 -4.05 -4.40 -13.70
N TYR A 120 -5.29 -4.86 -13.52
CA TYR A 120 -5.90 -5.84 -14.42
C TYR A 120 -6.03 -5.30 -15.84
N GLU A 121 -6.42 -4.03 -15.98
CA GLU A 121 -6.46 -3.35 -17.28
C GLU A 121 -5.07 -3.30 -17.94
N GLN A 122 -4.04 -2.91 -17.18
CA GLN A 122 -2.68 -2.79 -17.72
C GLN A 122 -2.05 -4.13 -18.11
N LEU A 123 -2.40 -5.22 -17.43
CA LEU A 123 -1.90 -6.57 -17.73
C LEU A 123 -2.82 -7.36 -18.67
N GLY A 124 -3.94 -6.78 -19.11
CA GLY A 124 -4.91 -7.48 -19.94
C GLY A 124 -5.51 -8.73 -19.26
N ILE A 125 -5.54 -8.75 -17.93
CA ILE A 125 -6.09 -9.87 -17.15
C ILE A 125 -7.61 -9.79 -17.24
N THR A 126 -8.22 -10.80 -17.87
CA THR A 126 -9.67 -11.03 -17.79
C THR A 126 -9.98 -11.83 -16.52
N TYR A 127 -11.03 -11.43 -15.79
CA TYR A 127 -11.53 -12.14 -14.61
C TYR A 127 -11.72 -13.62 -14.96
N SER A 128 -10.81 -14.46 -14.49
CA SER A 128 -10.73 -15.89 -14.80
C SER A 128 -10.26 -16.63 -13.55
N THR A 129 -10.27 -17.96 -13.57
CA THR A 129 -10.04 -18.80 -12.37
C THR A 129 -8.64 -18.68 -11.74
N ASN A 130 -7.72 -17.87 -12.30
CA ASN A 130 -6.35 -17.65 -11.83
C ASN A 130 -6.05 -16.16 -11.58
N GLU A 131 -6.95 -15.43 -10.94
CA GLU A 131 -6.69 -14.05 -10.54
C GLU A 131 -5.54 -13.94 -9.52
N PRO A 132 -4.66 -12.93 -9.64
CA PRO A 132 -3.60 -12.69 -8.66
C PRO A 132 -4.19 -12.46 -7.27
N LYS A 133 -3.64 -13.11 -6.24
CA LYS A 133 -4.15 -12.93 -4.89
C LYS A 133 -3.57 -11.67 -4.26
N LEU A 134 -4.30 -11.10 -3.30
CA LEU A 134 -3.79 -9.99 -2.50
C LEU A 134 -2.99 -10.50 -1.31
N ILE A 135 -1.85 -9.86 -1.07
CA ILE A 135 -1.04 -9.95 0.14
C ILE A 135 -0.95 -8.54 0.71
N ILE A 136 -1.19 -8.38 2.01
CA ILE A 136 -1.06 -7.08 2.66
C ILE A 136 0.14 -7.07 3.59
N SER A 137 0.98 -6.06 3.44
CA SER A 137 2.19 -5.84 4.23
C SER A 137 2.12 -4.48 4.89
N GLY A 138 2.60 -4.38 6.13
CA GLY A 138 2.62 -3.12 6.86
C GLY A 138 3.81 -3.01 7.81
N MET A 139 4.18 -1.77 8.14
CA MET A 139 5.16 -1.48 9.19
C MET A 139 4.56 -0.60 10.29
N SER A 140 4.79 -0.96 11.56
CA SER A 140 4.36 -0.16 12.71
C SER A 140 2.87 0.23 12.62
N TYR A 141 2.53 1.52 12.56
CA TYR A 141 1.15 1.97 12.35
C TYR A 141 0.48 1.37 11.11
N GLY A 142 1.25 1.13 10.04
CA GLY A 142 0.76 0.46 8.84
C GLY A 142 0.26 -0.96 9.12
N THR A 143 0.80 -1.69 10.10
CA THR A 143 0.28 -3.02 10.47
C THR A 143 -1.09 -2.94 11.12
N LEU A 144 -1.33 -1.91 11.93
CA LEU A 144 -2.62 -1.68 12.56
C LEU A 144 -3.67 -1.40 11.49
N VAL A 145 -3.35 -0.53 10.54
CA VAL A 145 -4.21 -0.29 9.37
C VAL A 145 -4.42 -1.58 8.57
N SER A 146 -3.37 -2.35 8.27
CA SER A 146 -3.48 -3.61 7.53
C SER A 146 -4.45 -4.61 8.19
N LEU A 147 -4.34 -4.81 9.49
CA LEU A 147 -5.20 -5.73 10.23
C LEU A 147 -6.66 -5.28 10.22
N HIS A 148 -6.92 -4.00 10.43
CA HIS A 148 -8.28 -3.46 10.37
C HIS A 148 -8.84 -3.47 8.94
N THR A 149 -8.00 -3.32 7.91
CA THR A 149 -8.39 -3.52 6.51
C THR A 149 -8.80 -4.97 6.26
N ILE A 150 -8.03 -5.96 6.73
CA ILE A 150 -8.40 -7.39 6.65
C ILE A 150 -9.74 -7.63 7.37
N LEU A 151 -9.87 -7.16 8.61
CA LEU A 151 -11.07 -7.34 9.43
C LEU A 151 -12.31 -6.63 8.87
N SER A 152 -12.14 -5.66 7.98
CA SER A 152 -13.27 -5.02 7.30
C SER A 152 -14.01 -5.96 6.33
N GLY A 153 -13.40 -7.07 5.92
CA GLY A 153 -14.01 -8.09 5.07
C GLY A 153 -14.34 -7.64 3.65
N LYS A 154 -13.82 -6.49 3.20
CA LYS A 154 -14.09 -5.93 1.86
C LYS A 154 -13.25 -6.55 0.74
N HIS A 155 -12.12 -7.18 1.09
CA HIS A 155 -11.16 -7.79 0.17
C HIS A 155 -10.66 -9.11 0.73
N ASP A 156 -10.39 -10.08 -0.16
CA ASP A 156 -9.81 -11.36 0.21
C ASP A 156 -8.28 -11.29 0.16
N PHE A 157 -7.65 -11.56 1.30
CA PHE A 157 -6.19 -11.63 1.42
C PHE A 157 -5.74 -13.09 1.59
N SER A 158 -4.73 -13.46 0.81
CA SER A 158 -4.07 -14.77 0.88
C SER A 158 -2.91 -14.82 1.87
N GLY A 159 -2.40 -13.66 2.27
CA GLY A 159 -1.32 -13.56 3.24
C GLY A 159 -1.18 -12.16 3.82
N VAL A 160 -0.53 -12.10 4.98
CA VAL A 160 -0.21 -10.85 5.67
C VAL A 160 1.22 -10.88 6.22
N VAL A 161 1.94 -9.77 6.03
CA VAL A 161 3.31 -9.57 6.53
C VAL A 161 3.33 -8.34 7.44
N LEU A 162 3.54 -8.53 8.74
CA LEU A 162 3.50 -7.44 9.72
C LEU A 162 4.89 -7.18 10.32
N VAL A 163 5.46 -6.01 10.01
CA VAL A 163 6.77 -5.60 10.51
C VAL A 163 6.62 -4.66 11.70
N ALA A 164 7.17 -5.06 12.85
CA ALA A 164 7.13 -4.30 14.11
C ALA A 164 5.70 -3.81 14.46
N PRO A 165 4.73 -4.72 14.65
CA PRO A 165 3.32 -4.38 14.60
C PRO A 165 2.86 -3.56 15.81
N ALA A 166 2.06 -2.52 15.53
CA ALA A 166 1.46 -1.66 16.54
C ALA A 166 0.15 -2.27 17.09
N LEU A 167 0.26 -3.36 17.86
CA LEU A 167 -0.89 -4.10 18.41
C LEU A 167 -1.26 -3.71 19.84
N LEU A 168 -0.28 -3.28 20.63
CA LEU A 168 -0.45 -2.95 22.05
C LEU A 168 0.03 -1.51 22.25
N ALA A 169 -0.92 -0.57 22.20
CA ALA A 169 -0.72 0.79 22.67
C ALA A 169 -1.39 0.91 24.04
N GLU A 170 -0.66 0.56 25.10
CA GLU A 170 -1.12 0.80 26.47
C GLU A 170 -0.79 2.24 26.86
N ASN A 171 -1.80 2.95 27.39
CA ASN A 171 -1.63 4.28 27.99
C ASN A 171 -1.14 4.15 29.43
N ASP A 172 0.03 3.55 29.64
CA ASP A 172 0.70 3.52 30.93
C ASP A 172 2.12 4.05 30.81
N ASN A 173 2.58 4.82 31.82
CA ASN A 173 3.88 5.51 31.83
C ASN A 173 5.11 4.56 31.81
N HIS A 174 4.91 3.26 31.54
CA HIS A 174 5.91 2.21 31.56
C HIS A 174 5.79 1.33 30.30
N VAL A 175 5.78 1.92 29.09
CA VAL A 175 5.63 1.12 27.87
C VAL A 175 6.88 0.27 27.59
N LYS A 176 6.70 -1.05 27.56
CA LYS A 176 7.57 -1.98 26.84
C LYS A 176 6.91 -2.31 25.51
N SER A 177 7.33 -1.67 24.43
CA SER A 177 6.87 -2.01 23.09
C SER A 177 7.47 -3.37 22.68
N ALA A 178 6.64 -4.41 22.56
CA ALA A 178 7.05 -5.69 22.01
C ALA A 178 6.87 -5.68 20.48
N SER A 179 7.98 -5.65 19.75
CA SER A 179 7.98 -5.80 18.28
C SER A 179 8.13 -7.29 17.93
N VAL A 180 7.06 -7.92 17.44
CA VAL A 180 7.12 -9.29 16.89
C VAL A 180 6.88 -9.21 15.39
N LEU A 181 7.87 -9.56 14.57
CA LEU A 181 7.63 -9.81 13.13
C LEU A 181 6.63 -10.97 13.04
N CYS A 182 5.41 -10.69 12.59
CA CYS A 182 4.38 -11.71 12.43
C CYS A 182 4.15 -11.93 10.94
N LEU A 183 4.53 -13.11 10.45
CA LEU A 183 4.18 -13.60 9.12
C LEU A 183 3.00 -14.55 9.31
N ALA A 184 1.82 -14.18 8.81
CA ALA A 184 0.69 -15.09 8.75
C ALA A 184 0.32 -15.29 7.27
N VAL A 185 0.57 -16.49 6.76
CA VAL A 185 0.12 -16.93 5.45
C VAL A 185 -1.11 -17.82 5.69
N LYS A 186 -2.21 -17.56 4.98
CA LYS A 186 -3.45 -18.34 5.11
C LYS A 186 -3.39 -19.58 4.22
#